data_AF-W8BHS7-F1
#
_entry.id   AF-W8BHS7-F1
#
_cell.length_a   1.000
_cell.length_b   1.000
_cell.length_c   1.000
_cell.angle_alpha   90.00
_cell.angle_beta   90.00
_cell.angle_gamma   90.00
#
_symmetry.space_group_name_H-M   'P 1'
#
loop_
_entity.id
_entity.type
_entity.pdbx_description
1 polymer ?
#
loop_
_entity_poly.entity_id
_entity_poly.type
_entity_poly.pdbx_seq_one_letter_code
_entity_poly.pdbx_strand_id
1 'polypeptide(L)'
;HKKWATQCGICNAQSSDTAKQRPIEAVISNANFDDERWWQSPTLQYGRHFEYVTITLDLRQVYQVFFVMLKSANSPRPASWVLEKSLDGFNYEPWQYFGLSDADCQRRYGLAGQNGKYVFENDTEVICTTQFSKALPLENGELHVSLLKNRPGAMDQTEELMNFITARYVRIRLQGMHTTANLDNSVDWLLDSQSLEKRSFYSLKQIRVSARLDCHGHA
;
A
#
# COMPACT_ATOMS: atom_id res chain seq x y z
N HIS A 1 -10.70 26.33 5.09
CA HIS A 1 -9.96 25.15 4.58
C HIS A 1 -9.18 25.41 3.26
N LYS A 2 -8.51 26.57 3.08
CA LYS A 2 -7.83 26.96 1.81
C LYS A 2 -6.30 27.10 1.88
N LYS A 3 -5.66 26.88 3.05
CA LYS A 3 -4.23 27.17 3.26
C LYS A 3 -3.26 26.04 2.88
N TRP A 4 -3.73 24.79 2.75
CA TRP A 4 -2.87 23.63 2.48
C TRP A 4 -2.46 23.53 1.00
N ALA A 5 -3.27 24.10 0.09
CA ALA A 5 -3.02 24.07 -1.35
C ALA A 5 -1.87 24.99 -1.82
N THR A 6 -1.24 25.79 -0.95
CA THR A 6 -0.25 26.81 -1.35
C THR A 6 1.18 26.58 -0.85
N GLN A 7 1.45 25.57 -0.01
CA GLN A 7 2.81 25.29 0.46
C GLN A 7 3.43 24.11 -0.28
N CYS A 8 4.63 24.33 -0.82
CA CYS A 8 5.51 23.30 -1.38
C CYS A 8 6.77 23.19 -0.49
N GLY A 9 7.24 21.97 -0.27
CA GLY A 9 8.49 21.70 0.43
C GLY A 9 9.58 21.16 -0.50
N ILE A 10 10.83 21.17 -0.04
CA ILE A 10 11.95 20.53 -0.74
C ILE A 10 12.20 19.17 -0.11
N CYS A 11 12.17 18.11 -0.91
CA CYS A 11 12.66 16.79 -0.53
C CYS A 11 14.11 16.64 -1.00
N ASN A 12 15.04 16.47 -0.07
CA ASN A 12 16.46 16.32 -0.38
C ASN A 12 17.12 15.32 0.57
N ALA A 13 17.49 14.16 0.03
CA ALA A 13 18.14 13.08 0.79
C ALA A 13 19.55 13.45 1.30
N GLN A 14 20.22 14.41 0.69
CA GLN A 14 21.57 14.88 1.08
C GLN A 14 21.52 16.15 1.95
N SER A 15 20.33 16.62 2.31
CA SER A 15 20.16 17.80 3.16
C SER A 15 20.73 17.55 4.56
N SER A 16 21.44 18.53 5.13
CA SER A 16 21.82 18.52 6.55
C SER A 16 20.61 18.68 7.48
N ASP A 17 19.55 19.34 6.99
CA ASP A 17 18.25 19.42 7.64
C ASP A 17 17.49 18.09 7.42
N THR A 18 17.40 17.29 8.47
CA THR A 18 16.76 15.97 8.47
C THR A 18 15.25 16.03 8.19
N ALA A 19 14.59 17.17 8.44
CA ALA A 19 13.17 17.35 8.12
C ALA A 19 12.90 17.39 6.61
N LYS A 20 13.94 17.58 5.79
CA LYS A 20 13.86 17.52 4.31
C LYS A 20 14.18 16.15 3.75
N GLN A 21 14.66 15.22 4.58
CA GLN A 21 14.94 13.85 4.18
C GLN A 21 13.66 13.01 4.30
N ARG A 22 13.39 12.16 3.30
CA ARG A 22 12.20 11.27 3.25
C ARG A 22 12.59 9.81 2.94
N PRO A 23 13.45 9.19 3.78
CA PRO A 23 14.03 7.88 3.50
C PRO A 23 13.02 6.73 3.72
N ILE A 24 13.25 5.56 3.12
CA ILE A 24 12.32 4.42 3.20
C ILE A 24 12.23 3.85 4.61
N GLU A 25 13.30 3.95 5.39
CA GLU A 25 13.41 3.50 6.77
C GLU A 25 12.40 4.20 7.71
N ALA A 26 11.92 5.39 7.32
CA ALA A 26 10.89 6.11 8.05
C ALA A 26 9.56 5.34 8.15
N VAL A 27 9.28 4.38 7.26
CA VAL A 27 8.03 3.61 7.30
C VAL A 27 8.01 2.54 8.39
N ILE A 28 9.17 2.15 8.92
CA ILE A 28 9.32 1.10 9.96
C ILE A 28 9.85 1.64 11.28
N SER A 29 10.21 2.93 11.36
CA SER A 29 10.77 3.50 12.59
C SER A 29 9.74 3.49 13.72
N ASN A 30 10.08 2.83 14.83
CA ASN A 30 9.34 2.83 16.11
C ASN A 30 9.51 4.16 16.86
N ALA A 31 9.47 5.29 16.17
CA ALA A 31 9.42 6.57 16.86
C ALA A 31 8.02 6.71 17.46
N ASN A 32 7.96 7.16 18.72
CA ASN A 32 6.74 7.55 19.40
C ASN A 32 5.82 8.36 18.46
N PHE A 33 4.52 8.37 18.74
CA PHE A 33 3.43 9.00 17.96
C PHE A 33 3.64 10.46 17.48
N ASP A 34 4.77 11.09 17.77
CA ASP A 34 5.13 12.49 17.59
C ASP A 34 6.21 12.74 16.51
N ASP A 35 6.72 11.71 15.82
CA ASP A 35 7.71 11.91 14.75
C ASP A 35 7.00 12.08 13.38
N GLU A 36 6.97 13.32 12.89
CA GLU A 36 6.53 13.77 11.55
C GLU A 36 7.42 13.24 10.40
N ARG A 37 7.97 12.03 10.55
CA ARG A 37 8.80 11.37 9.54
C ARG A 37 7.97 10.46 8.67
N TRP A 38 8.26 10.50 7.37
CA TRP A 38 7.63 9.66 6.36
C TRP A 38 8.59 9.44 5.21
N TRP A 39 8.41 8.33 4.51
CA TRP A 39 8.98 8.10 3.20
C TRP A 39 8.12 8.78 2.13
N GLN A 40 8.76 9.33 1.10
CA GLN A 40 8.08 9.94 -0.03
C GLN A 40 8.70 9.49 -1.36
N SER A 41 7.87 9.11 -2.33
CA SER A 41 8.33 8.88 -3.70
C SER A 41 8.74 10.18 -4.40
N PRO A 42 9.50 10.10 -5.50
CA PRO A 42 9.59 11.21 -6.44
C PRO A 42 8.19 11.58 -6.96
N THR A 43 8.05 12.84 -7.38
CA THR A 43 6.80 13.36 -7.93
C THR A 43 6.70 13.02 -9.42
N LEU A 44 5.48 12.99 -9.96
CA LEU A 44 5.28 12.74 -11.40
C LEU A 44 5.85 13.84 -12.29
N GLN A 45 6.21 15.00 -11.73
CA GLN A 45 6.94 16.05 -12.46
C GLN A 45 8.26 15.53 -13.07
N TYR A 46 8.87 14.52 -12.44
CA TYR A 46 10.10 13.89 -12.93
C TYR A 46 9.84 12.71 -13.87
N GLY A 47 8.58 12.39 -14.16
CA GLY A 47 8.17 11.39 -15.15
C GLY A 47 7.07 10.47 -14.65
N ARG A 48 6.22 10.01 -15.58
CA ARG A 48 5.08 9.11 -15.29
C ARG A 48 5.50 7.73 -14.77
N HIS A 49 6.73 7.31 -15.00
CA HIS A 49 7.24 6.03 -14.46
C HIS A 49 7.26 6.01 -12.93
N PHE A 50 7.29 7.16 -12.25
CA PHE A 50 7.18 7.26 -10.79
C PHE A 50 5.77 6.98 -10.25
N GLU A 51 4.79 6.75 -11.12
CA GLU A 51 3.51 6.15 -10.72
C GLU A 51 3.67 4.68 -10.29
N TYR A 52 4.73 4.01 -10.74
CA TYR A 52 5.02 2.62 -10.43
C TYR A 52 6.16 2.54 -9.41
N VAL A 53 5.81 2.28 -8.15
CA VAL A 53 6.78 2.17 -7.04
C VAL A 53 6.64 0.81 -6.37
N THR A 54 7.77 0.15 -6.12
CA THR A 54 7.80 -1.14 -5.42
C THR A 54 8.54 -0.99 -4.10
N ILE A 55 7.90 -1.43 -3.01
CA ILE A 55 8.48 -1.52 -1.68
C ILE A 55 8.53 -3.00 -1.30
N THR A 56 9.71 -3.48 -0.93
CA THR A 56 9.92 -4.88 -0.52
C THR A 56 10.43 -4.91 0.91
N LEU A 57 9.77 -5.71 1.75
CA LEU A 57 10.19 -6.02 3.12
C LEU A 57 10.75 -7.44 3.13
N ASP A 58 12.00 -7.60 3.55
CA ASP A 58 12.61 -8.92 3.88
C ASP A 58 12.47 -9.16 5.38
N LEU A 59 11.59 -10.08 5.78
CA LEU A 59 11.37 -10.43 7.17
C LEU A 59 12.54 -11.24 7.78
N ARG A 60 13.56 -11.57 6.98
CA ARG A 60 14.76 -12.36 7.33
C ARG A 60 14.51 -13.82 7.66
N GLN A 61 13.29 -14.18 8.05
CA GLN A 61 12.84 -15.54 8.30
C GLN A 61 11.47 -15.76 7.66
N VAL A 62 10.99 -16.99 7.68
CA VAL A 62 9.66 -17.34 7.18
C VAL A 62 8.64 -17.11 8.29
N TYR A 63 7.59 -16.34 7.97
CA TYR A 63 6.54 -15.98 8.88
C TYR A 63 5.17 -16.30 8.27
N GLN A 64 4.21 -16.61 9.13
CA GLN A 64 2.79 -16.62 8.80
C GLN A 64 2.24 -15.21 9.03
N VAL A 65 1.97 -14.48 7.95
CA VAL A 65 1.55 -13.07 7.98
C VAL A 65 0.04 -12.97 8.06
N PHE A 66 -0.49 -12.38 9.12
CA PHE A 66 -1.95 -12.30 9.31
C PHE A 66 -2.55 -11.00 8.80
N PHE A 67 -1.75 -9.94 8.86
CA PHE A 67 -2.24 -8.59 8.71
C PHE A 67 -1.15 -7.64 8.23
N VAL A 68 -1.50 -6.78 7.28
CA VAL A 68 -0.64 -5.71 6.77
C VAL A 68 -1.42 -4.39 6.84
N MET A 69 -0.81 -3.37 7.43
CA MET A 69 -1.36 -2.01 7.47
C MET A 69 -0.41 -1.02 6.84
N LEU A 70 -0.96 -0.12 6.01
CA LEU A 70 -0.26 1.02 5.44
C LEU A 70 -0.90 2.31 5.94
N LYS A 71 -0.09 3.26 6.40
CA LYS A 71 -0.53 4.60 6.78
C LYS A 71 0.15 5.63 5.89
N SER A 72 -0.67 6.35 5.14
CA SER A 72 -0.22 7.43 4.29
C SER A 72 0.19 8.64 5.14
N ALA A 73 1.08 9.48 4.63
CA ALA A 73 1.47 10.73 5.29
C ALA A 73 0.71 11.91 4.68
N ASN A 74 1.41 12.83 4.02
CA ASN A 74 0.87 14.01 3.35
C ASN A 74 0.44 13.73 1.90
N SER A 75 -0.08 12.52 1.64
CA SER A 75 -0.67 12.13 0.37
C SER A 75 -1.89 11.25 0.63
N PRO A 76 -2.85 11.18 -0.32
CA PRO A 76 -3.89 10.17 -0.31
C PRO A 76 -3.30 8.76 -0.30
N ARG A 77 -4.17 7.80 0.02
CA ARG A 77 -3.86 6.36 -0.14
C ARG A 77 -3.61 6.04 -1.63
N PRO A 78 -2.82 5.00 -1.94
CA PRO A 78 -2.68 4.53 -3.30
C PRO A 78 -4.04 4.12 -3.89
N ALA A 79 -4.32 4.57 -5.12
CA ALA A 79 -5.57 4.29 -5.81
C ALA A 79 -5.62 2.85 -6.33
N SER A 80 -4.50 2.39 -6.89
CA SER A 80 -4.33 1.03 -7.41
C SER A 80 -2.99 0.48 -6.97
N TRP A 81 -2.98 -0.71 -6.39
CA TRP A 81 -1.77 -1.33 -5.88
C TRP A 81 -1.94 -2.85 -5.69
N VAL A 82 -0.83 -3.54 -5.43
CA VAL A 82 -0.79 -4.99 -5.22
C VAL A 82 -0.04 -5.30 -3.93
N LEU A 83 -0.60 -6.21 -3.14
CA LEU A 83 0.09 -6.83 -2.02
C LEU A 83 0.49 -8.25 -2.44
N GLU A 84 1.79 -8.55 -2.38
CA GLU A 84 2.38 -9.81 -2.84
C GLU A 84 3.27 -10.42 -1.77
N LYS A 85 3.47 -11.73 -1.88
CA LYS A 85 4.36 -12.52 -1.04
C LYS A 85 5.40 -13.26 -1.85
N SER A 86 6.49 -13.64 -1.19
CA SER A 86 7.47 -14.57 -1.71
C SER A 86 8.22 -15.28 -0.59
N LEU A 87 8.69 -16.50 -0.86
CA LEU A 87 9.60 -17.24 0.01
C LEU A 87 11.08 -17.00 -0.33
N ASP A 88 11.37 -16.76 -1.61
CA ASP A 88 12.74 -16.72 -2.14
C ASP A 88 13.21 -15.29 -2.51
N GLY A 89 12.29 -14.34 -2.61
CA GLY A 89 12.58 -12.95 -3.01
C GLY A 89 12.68 -12.77 -4.54
N PHE A 90 12.37 -13.79 -5.32
CA PHE A 90 12.41 -13.78 -6.80
C PHE A 90 11.03 -14.05 -7.38
N ASN A 91 10.38 -15.11 -6.93
CA ASN A 91 9.06 -15.51 -7.37
C ASN A 91 8.02 -14.94 -6.40
N TYR A 92 7.22 -14.00 -6.90
CA TYR A 92 6.20 -13.33 -6.11
C TYR A 92 4.81 -13.71 -6.57
N GLU A 93 3.95 -13.98 -5.60
CA GLU A 93 2.55 -14.31 -5.80
C GLU A 93 1.66 -13.24 -5.14
N PRO A 94 0.53 -12.87 -5.75
CA PRO A 94 -0.38 -11.91 -5.17
C PRO A 94 -1.10 -12.50 -3.96
N TRP A 95 -1.13 -11.76 -2.86
CA TRP A 95 -2.13 -12.00 -1.81
C TRP A 95 -3.45 -11.32 -2.14
N GLN A 96 -3.40 -10.08 -2.65
CA GLN A 96 -4.59 -9.31 -2.97
C GLN A 96 -4.28 -8.15 -3.93
N TYR A 97 -5.22 -7.87 -4.82
CA TYR A 97 -5.20 -6.70 -5.68
C TYR A 97 -6.13 -5.60 -5.15
N PHE A 98 -5.74 -4.36 -5.41
CA PHE A 98 -6.49 -3.17 -5.04
C PHE A 98 -6.63 -2.29 -6.28
N GLY A 99 -7.86 -1.94 -6.60
CA GLY A 99 -8.20 -1.15 -7.77
C GLY A 99 -9.02 0.08 -7.42
N LEU A 100 -8.88 1.11 -8.26
CA LEU A 100 -9.62 2.36 -8.13
C LEU A 100 -11.11 2.18 -8.48
N SER A 101 -11.41 1.26 -9.38
CA SER A 101 -12.77 0.93 -9.81
C SER A 101 -12.80 -0.50 -10.33
N ASP A 102 -13.99 -1.03 -10.56
CA ASP A 102 -14.18 -2.32 -11.22
C ASP A 102 -13.49 -2.37 -12.59
N ALA A 103 -13.66 -1.32 -13.40
CA ALA A 103 -12.98 -1.20 -14.68
C ALA A 103 -11.44 -1.17 -14.54
N ASP A 104 -10.91 -0.56 -13.47
CA ASP A 104 -9.48 -0.56 -13.19
C ASP A 104 -8.96 -1.95 -12.78
N CYS A 105 -9.70 -2.66 -11.93
CA CYS A 105 -9.42 -4.06 -11.57
C CYS A 105 -9.39 -4.96 -12.82
N GLN A 106 -10.41 -4.85 -13.67
CA GLN A 106 -10.52 -5.65 -14.89
C GLN A 106 -9.36 -5.35 -15.85
N ARG A 107 -9.04 -4.07 -16.05
CA ARG A 107 -7.98 -3.64 -16.96
C ARG A 107 -6.58 -4.03 -16.48
N ARG A 108 -6.29 -3.95 -15.18
CA ARG A 108 -4.95 -4.20 -14.63
C ARG A 108 -4.70 -5.66 -14.30
N TYR A 109 -5.71 -6.34 -13.78
CA TYR A 109 -5.57 -7.65 -13.16
C TYR A 109 -6.49 -8.71 -13.77
N GLY A 110 -7.39 -8.34 -14.68
CA GLY A 110 -8.34 -9.27 -15.29
C GLY A 110 -9.41 -9.79 -14.33
N LEU A 111 -9.62 -9.10 -13.20
CA LEU A 111 -10.55 -9.48 -12.15
C LEU A 111 -11.66 -8.45 -12.00
N ALA A 112 -12.87 -8.92 -11.67
CA ALA A 112 -13.95 -8.05 -11.24
C ALA A 112 -13.62 -7.37 -9.89
N GLY A 113 -13.96 -6.10 -9.76
CA GLY A 113 -13.78 -5.31 -8.56
C GLY A 113 -14.85 -5.59 -7.50
N GLN A 114 -14.39 -5.87 -6.28
CA GLN A 114 -15.24 -6.20 -5.14
C GLN A 114 -15.34 -5.01 -4.16
N ASN A 115 -16.53 -4.43 -4.04
CA ASN A 115 -16.81 -3.25 -3.20
C ASN A 115 -17.56 -3.56 -1.88
N GLY A 116 -17.92 -4.82 -1.64
CA GLY A 116 -18.66 -5.26 -0.45
C GLY A 116 -17.85 -6.16 0.46
N LYS A 117 -18.48 -6.67 1.55
CA LYS A 117 -17.88 -7.75 2.36
C LYS A 117 -17.71 -8.98 1.46
N TYR A 118 -16.49 -9.25 1.02
CA TYR A 118 -16.16 -10.45 0.26
C TYR A 118 -16.06 -11.64 1.22
N VAL A 119 -16.66 -12.77 0.82
CA VAL A 119 -16.46 -14.09 1.41
C VAL A 119 -15.69 -14.87 0.37
N PHE A 120 -14.57 -15.45 0.76
CA PHE A 120 -13.74 -16.20 -0.17
C PHE A 120 -14.32 -17.59 -0.40
N GLU A 121 -14.29 -18.05 -1.65
CA GLU A 121 -14.69 -19.40 -2.05
C GLU A 121 -13.73 -20.45 -1.48
N ASN A 122 -12.44 -20.10 -1.34
CA ASN A 122 -11.39 -20.94 -0.76
C ASN A 122 -10.29 -20.10 -0.10
N ASP A 123 -9.38 -20.76 0.63
CA ASP A 123 -8.34 -20.09 1.42
C ASP A 123 -7.22 -19.44 0.57
N THR A 124 -7.10 -19.82 -0.70
CA THR A 124 -6.07 -19.32 -1.64
C THR A 124 -6.59 -18.29 -2.65
N GLU A 125 -7.90 -18.02 -2.66
CA GLU A 125 -8.52 -17.12 -3.63
C GLU A 125 -7.94 -15.70 -3.54
N VAL A 126 -7.59 -15.14 -4.70
CA VAL A 126 -7.04 -13.79 -4.84
C VAL A 126 -8.07 -12.91 -5.55
N ILE A 127 -8.44 -11.80 -4.90
CA ILE A 127 -9.46 -10.88 -5.40
C ILE A 127 -8.86 -9.52 -5.76
N CYS A 128 -9.63 -8.71 -6.51
CA CYS A 128 -9.41 -7.27 -6.58
C CYS A 128 -10.48 -6.54 -5.77
N THR A 129 -10.10 -5.79 -4.74
CA THR A 129 -11.04 -4.97 -3.96
C THR A 129 -10.98 -3.51 -4.37
N THR A 130 -12.15 -2.86 -4.35
CA THR A 130 -12.31 -1.42 -4.53
C THR A 130 -12.73 -0.72 -3.24
N GLN A 131 -12.76 -1.41 -2.08
CA GLN A 131 -13.21 -0.81 -0.81
C GLN A 131 -12.37 0.40 -0.37
N PHE A 132 -11.11 0.46 -0.82
CA PHE A 132 -10.16 1.50 -0.47
C PHE A 132 -9.97 2.56 -1.57
N SER A 133 -10.84 2.57 -2.59
CA SER A 133 -10.68 3.41 -3.79
C SER A 133 -11.02 4.90 -3.60
N LYS A 134 -11.45 5.31 -2.41
CA LYS A 134 -11.77 6.72 -2.14
C LYS A 134 -10.50 7.51 -1.80
N ALA A 135 -10.33 8.65 -2.46
CA ALA A 135 -9.21 9.55 -2.25
C ALA A 135 -9.16 10.14 -0.82
N LEU A 136 -10.31 10.33 -0.18
CA LEU A 136 -10.36 10.81 1.20
C LEU A 136 -10.03 9.69 2.21
N PRO A 137 -9.32 10.01 3.31
CA PRO A 137 -8.72 11.31 3.61
C PRO A 137 -7.46 11.58 2.76
N LEU A 138 -7.19 12.85 2.44
CA LEU A 138 -6.02 13.25 1.62
C LEU A 138 -4.68 13.14 2.37
N GLU A 139 -4.73 12.92 3.68
CA GLU A 139 -3.58 12.71 4.53
C GLU A 139 -3.94 11.66 5.58
N ASN A 140 -2.93 10.98 6.14
CA ASN A 140 -3.12 10.05 7.26
C ASN A 140 -4.07 8.88 6.97
N GLY A 141 -4.38 8.63 5.70
CA GLY A 141 -5.28 7.56 5.29
C GLY A 141 -4.65 6.19 5.57
N GLU A 142 -5.43 5.33 6.21
CA GLU A 142 -5.01 3.98 6.56
C GLU A 142 -5.65 2.94 5.64
N LEU A 143 -4.86 1.90 5.36
CA LEU A 143 -5.24 0.69 4.65
C LEU A 143 -4.97 -0.48 5.56
N HIS A 144 -6.00 -1.27 5.83
CA HIS A 144 -5.94 -2.40 6.76
C HIS A 144 -6.30 -3.67 5.98
N VAL A 145 -5.33 -4.56 5.79
CA VAL A 145 -5.49 -5.80 5.03
C VAL A 145 -5.33 -6.99 5.96
N SER A 146 -6.40 -7.75 6.15
CA SER A 146 -6.37 -9.01 6.88
C SER A 146 -6.35 -10.18 5.90
N LEU A 147 -5.35 -11.05 6.03
CA LEU A 147 -5.22 -12.25 5.19
C LEU A 147 -6.06 -13.42 5.69
N LEU A 148 -6.57 -13.36 6.92
CA LEU A 148 -7.44 -14.38 7.52
C LEU A 148 -8.93 -14.06 7.36
N LYS A 149 -9.30 -12.77 7.39
CA LYS A 149 -10.70 -12.38 7.51
C LYS A 149 -11.54 -12.91 6.35
N ASN A 150 -12.68 -13.52 6.69
CA ASN A 150 -13.67 -14.11 5.76
C ASN A 150 -13.16 -15.28 4.91
N ARG A 151 -11.99 -15.84 5.21
CA ARG A 151 -11.52 -17.09 4.61
C ARG A 151 -12.06 -18.31 5.38
N PRO A 152 -12.50 -19.38 4.71
CA PRO A 152 -13.08 -20.56 5.38
C PRO A 152 -12.19 -21.16 6.48
N GLY A 153 -10.88 -21.26 6.23
CA GLY A 153 -9.91 -21.85 7.15
C GLY A 153 -9.49 -20.96 8.32
N ALA A 154 -10.06 -19.75 8.46
CA ALA A 154 -9.62 -18.79 9.47
C ALA A 154 -9.84 -19.26 10.91
N MET A 155 -10.90 -20.03 11.16
CA MET A 155 -11.21 -20.58 12.48
C MET A 155 -10.35 -21.80 12.79
N ASP A 156 -10.25 -22.73 11.84
CA ASP A 156 -9.58 -24.02 12.05
C ASP A 156 -8.07 -23.98 11.76
N GLN A 157 -7.55 -22.87 11.23
CA GLN A 157 -6.15 -22.71 10.80
C GLN A 157 -5.71 -23.83 9.84
N THR A 158 -6.49 -24.03 8.78
CA THR A 158 -6.25 -25.06 7.76
C THR A 158 -4.84 -24.95 7.17
N GLU A 159 -4.23 -26.08 6.82
CA GLU A 159 -2.90 -26.10 6.22
C GLU A 159 -2.84 -25.26 4.93
N GLU A 160 -3.90 -25.27 4.12
CA GLU A 160 -4.04 -24.44 2.94
C GLU A 160 -3.93 -22.94 3.27
N LEU A 161 -4.68 -22.45 4.27
CA LEU A 161 -4.61 -21.05 4.69
C LEU A 161 -3.25 -20.70 5.27
N MET A 162 -2.69 -21.57 6.11
CA MET A 162 -1.40 -21.32 6.73
C MET A 162 -0.29 -21.22 5.68
N ASN A 163 -0.30 -22.10 4.67
CA ASN A 163 0.61 -22.03 3.53
C ASN A 163 0.37 -20.77 2.67
N PHE A 164 -0.90 -20.40 2.45
CA PHE A 164 -1.25 -19.20 1.70
C PHE A 164 -0.68 -17.94 2.34
N ILE A 165 -0.76 -17.79 3.66
CA ILE A 165 -0.27 -16.60 4.39
C ILE A 165 1.20 -16.65 4.76
N THR A 166 1.90 -17.75 4.44
CA THR A 166 3.32 -17.91 4.74
C THR A 166 4.18 -17.16 3.73
N ALA A 167 5.12 -16.34 4.22
CA ALA A 167 6.04 -15.56 3.41
C ALA A 167 7.32 -15.20 4.19
N ARG A 168 8.41 -15.00 3.46
CA ARG A 168 9.61 -14.29 3.96
C ARG A 168 9.64 -12.85 3.47
N TYR A 169 9.21 -12.63 2.23
CA TYR A 169 9.20 -11.32 1.60
C TYR A 169 7.76 -10.84 1.41
N VAL A 170 7.51 -9.61 1.83
CA VAL A 170 6.25 -8.90 1.56
C VAL A 170 6.54 -7.78 0.57
N ARG A 171 5.81 -7.73 -0.56
CA ARG A 171 6.01 -6.73 -1.60
C ARG A 171 4.74 -5.93 -1.83
N ILE A 172 4.90 -4.61 -1.83
CA ILE A 172 3.85 -3.63 -2.08
C ILE A 172 4.18 -2.95 -3.39
N ARG A 173 3.35 -3.13 -4.41
CA ARG A 173 3.51 -2.47 -5.71
C ARG A 173 2.43 -1.41 -5.89
N LEU A 174 2.83 -0.16 -5.80
CA LEU A 174 1.99 1.00 -6.08
C LEU A 174 1.96 1.24 -7.58
N GLN A 175 0.77 1.43 -8.17
CA GLN A 175 0.60 1.47 -9.62
C GLN A 175 -0.47 2.47 -10.11
N GLY A 176 -1.05 3.26 -9.21
CA GLY A 176 -2.08 4.25 -9.52
C GLY A 176 -2.23 5.28 -8.42
N MET A 177 -2.30 6.56 -8.80
CA MET A 177 -2.55 7.69 -7.90
C MET A 177 -3.96 8.24 -8.12
N HIS A 178 -4.55 8.87 -7.11
CA HIS A 178 -5.86 9.53 -7.28
C HIS A 178 -5.78 10.77 -8.18
N THR A 179 -4.62 11.37 -8.35
CA THR A 179 -4.40 12.54 -9.20
C THR A 179 -4.26 12.19 -10.69
N THR A 180 -3.83 10.98 -11.01
CA THR A 180 -3.76 10.47 -12.40
C THR A 180 -5.05 9.81 -12.84
N ALA A 181 -6.00 9.65 -11.93
CA ALA A 181 -7.32 9.15 -12.23
C ALA A 181 -8.15 10.23 -12.93
N ASN A 182 -8.49 10.03 -14.21
CA ASN A 182 -9.49 10.84 -14.92
C ASN A 182 -10.91 10.45 -14.50
N LEU A 183 -11.23 10.50 -13.20
CA LEU A 183 -12.55 10.14 -12.65
C LEU A 183 -13.08 11.27 -11.77
N ASP A 184 -14.40 11.39 -11.61
CA ASP A 184 -15.06 12.44 -10.79
C ASP A 184 -14.61 12.46 -9.31
N ASN A 185 -13.99 11.37 -8.83
CA ASN A 185 -13.39 11.24 -7.49
C ASN A 185 -11.89 11.61 -7.45
N SER A 186 -11.36 12.18 -8.52
CA SER A 186 -10.00 12.67 -8.63
C SER A 186 -9.80 13.93 -7.81
N VAL A 187 -8.57 14.19 -7.38
CA VAL A 187 -8.18 15.47 -6.76
C VAL A 187 -7.91 16.54 -7.84
N ASP A 188 -8.19 16.23 -9.11
CA ASP A 188 -7.97 17.10 -10.27
C ASP A 188 -8.70 18.45 -10.15
N TRP A 189 -9.89 18.48 -9.54
CA TRP A 189 -10.66 19.71 -9.29
C TRP A 189 -9.99 20.69 -8.32
N LEU A 190 -8.87 20.31 -7.70
CA LEU A 190 -8.21 21.08 -6.66
C LEU A 190 -6.90 21.74 -7.11
N LEU A 191 -6.36 21.41 -8.29
CA LEU A 191 -5.03 21.83 -8.71
C LEU A 191 -5.04 22.33 -10.16
N ASP A 192 -4.32 23.42 -10.44
CA ASP A 192 -3.95 23.77 -11.81
C ASP A 192 -3.09 22.63 -12.40
N SER A 193 -3.33 22.27 -13.66
CA SER A 193 -2.67 21.18 -14.40
C SER A 193 -1.15 21.20 -14.27
N GLN A 194 -0.53 22.40 -14.25
CA GLN A 194 0.92 22.58 -14.11
C GLN A 194 1.45 22.25 -12.69
N SER A 195 0.57 22.22 -11.68
CA SER A 195 0.88 21.88 -10.30
C SER A 195 0.52 20.43 -9.93
N LEU A 196 -0.30 19.75 -10.74
CA LEU A 196 -0.77 18.39 -10.47
C LEU A 196 0.40 17.39 -10.42
N GLU A 197 1.28 17.43 -11.41
CA GLU A 197 2.44 16.52 -11.47
C GLU A 197 3.43 16.74 -10.32
N LYS A 198 3.60 17.99 -9.88
CA LYS A 198 4.42 18.36 -8.70
C LYS A 198 3.87 17.82 -7.39
N ARG A 199 2.56 17.57 -7.33
CA ARG A 199 1.84 17.16 -6.12
C ARG A 199 1.37 15.71 -6.17
N SER A 200 1.66 15.01 -7.26
CA SER A 200 1.37 13.60 -7.45
C SER A 200 2.57 12.79 -7.01
N PHE A 201 2.48 12.21 -5.82
CA PHE A 201 3.48 11.33 -5.23
C PHE A 201 2.82 10.42 -4.18
N TYR A 202 3.52 9.36 -3.79
CA TYR A 202 3.16 8.54 -2.64
C TYR A 202 3.93 8.99 -1.41
N SER A 203 3.27 8.96 -0.26
CA SER A 203 3.92 9.16 1.04
C SER A 203 3.39 8.15 2.04
N LEU A 204 4.30 7.50 2.77
CA LEU A 204 3.96 6.52 3.80
C LEU A 204 4.73 6.87 5.07
N LYS A 205 4.03 6.96 6.20
CA LYS A 205 4.66 7.10 7.52
C LYS A 205 4.70 5.79 8.30
N GLN A 206 3.94 4.78 7.87
CA GLN A 206 3.92 3.51 8.58
C GLN A 206 3.57 2.35 7.67
N ILE A 207 4.34 1.26 7.81
CA ILE A 207 3.99 -0.07 7.35
C ILE A 207 4.06 -0.99 8.57
N ARG A 208 2.95 -1.64 8.92
CA ARG A 208 2.91 -2.66 9.99
C ARG A 208 2.58 -4.01 9.39
N VAL A 209 3.37 -5.01 9.76
CA VAL A 209 3.14 -6.42 9.42
C VAL A 209 2.97 -7.16 10.74
N SER A 210 1.80 -7.76 10.94
CA SER A 210 1.56 -8.64 12.09
C SER A 210 1.67 -10.08 11.61
N ALA A 211 2.59 -10.82 12.22
CA ALA A 211 2.93 -12.17 11.81
C ALA A 211 3.42 -13.00 13.00
N ARG A 212 3.36 -14.33 12.88
CA ARG A 212 4.04 -15.25 13.81
C ARG A 212 5.15 -15.99 13.07
N LEU A 213 6.25 -16.24 13.77
CA LEU A 213 7.35 -17.03 13.23
C LEU A 213 6.84 -18.45 12.97
N ASP A 214 7.15 -19.00 11.80
CA ASP A 214 6.78 -20.38 11.48
C ASP A 214 7.82 -21.34 12.07
N CYS A 215 7.57 -21.81 13.30
CA CYS A 215 8.41 -22.79 13.98
C CYS A 215 7.84 -24.22 13.90
N HIS A 216 6.81 -24.47 13.08
CA HIS A 216 6.10 -25.75 13.01
C HIS A 216 5.70 -26.35 14.39
N GLY A 217 5.48 -25.51 15.41
CA GLY A 217 5.08 -25.94 16.75
C GLY A 217 6.22 -26.43 17.67
N HIS A 218 7.49 -26.22 17.32
CA HIS A 218 8.65 -26.72 18.08
C HIS A 218 9.52 -25.62 18.74
N ALA A 219 8.92 -24.47 19.09
CA ALA A 219 9.63 -23.34 19.69
C ALA A 219 9.79 -23.45 21.20
#